data_AF-A0A5N7Y293-F1
#
_entry.id   AF-A0A5N7Y293-F1
#
_cell.length_a   1.000
_cell.length_b   1.000
_cell.length_c   1.000
_cell.angle_alpha   90.00
_cell.angle_beta   90.00
_cell.angle_gamma   90.00
#
_symmetry.space_group_name_H-M   'P 1'
#
loop_
_entity.id
_entity.type
_entity.pdbx_description
1 polymer ?
#
loop_
_entity_poly.entity_id
_entity_poly.type
_entity_poly.pdbx_seq_one_letter_code
_entity_poly.pdbx_strand_id
1 'polypeptide(L)'
;MRKLPLVVISMIDLNTWNLTIPEQVPARTIETRLVKADYRSPYFQRSGQTLIFWAPVTGTSTANSPYPRTELRETFADGKLRNWLYKEGSHHLSASLAVTQVPSSGKVVIGQVHSKDNPTPFIKLQYQFERGVGYVNLELRRKPGDIKSPVVMTYRSMPLDTRFNYAIDISRNGDLRVTIDGLTYTDRIDPAWADKRFYFKAGVYTLDNQGPSSEGGRAVFHQLRATHGK
;
A
#
# COMPACT_ATOMS: atom_id res chain seq x y z
N MET A 1 13.85 -10.31 -43.71
CA MET A 1 14.29 -9.88 -42.36
C MET A 1 13.10 -9.93 -41.43
N ARG A 2 13.10 -10.81 -40.41
CA ARG A 2 12.00 -10.85 -39.41
C ARG A 2 12.21 -9.68 -38.43
N LYS A 3 11.23 -8.76 -38.35
CA LYS A 3 11.18 -7.76 -37.27
C LYS A 3 11.08 -8.51 -35.94
N LEU A 4 12.07 -8.33 -35.07
CA LEU A 4 11.95 -8.71 -33.66
C LEU A 4 10.75 -7.95 -33.06
N PRO A 5 9.88 -8.61 -32.27
CA PRO A 5 8.79 -7.92 -31.62
C PRO A 5 9.36 -6.87 -30.67
N LEU A 6 8.80 -5.66 -30.74
CA LEU A 6 9.11 -4.59 -29.81
C LEU A 6 8.78 -5.10 -28.39
N VAL A 7 9.79 -5.24 -27.53
CA VAL A 7 9.54 -5.55 -26.12
C VAL A 7 8.83 -4.33 -25.52
N VAL A 8 7.52 -4.44 -25.31
CA VAL A 8 6.77 -3.43 -24.57
C VAL A 8 7.21 -3.54 -23.12
N ILE A 9 8.15 -2.69 -22.73
CA ILE A 9 8.58 -2.53 -21.35
C ILE A 9 7.41 -1.89 -20.58
N SER A 10 6.67 -2.72 -19.84
CA SER A 10 5.56 -2.27 -18.99
C SER A 10 6.12 -1.63 -17.72
N MET A 11 6.17 -0.30 -17.68
CA MET A 11 6.48 0.43 -16.45
C MET A 11 5.26 0.48 -15.52
N ILE A 12 5.50 0.57 -14.21
CA ILE A 12 4.44 0.86 -13.23
C ILE A 12 3.83 2.24 -13.54
N ASP A 13 2.52 2.27 -13.75
CA ASP A 13 1.76 3.48 -14.02
C ASP A 13 1.50 4.27 -12.72
N LEU A 14 2.05 5.48 -12.66
CA LEU A 14 1.92 6.39 -11.52
C LEU A 14 0.96 7.56 -11.79
N ASN A 15 0.22 7.55 -12.90
CA ASN A 15 -0.66 8.65 -13.29
C ASN A 15 -1.80 8.93 -12.29
N THR A 16 -2.16 7.96 -11.46
CA THR A 16 -3.28 8.04 -10.52
C THR A 16 -2.81 7.98 -9.06
N TRP A 17 -1.61 8.48 -8.76
CA TRP A 17 -1.06 8.46 -7.41
C TRP A 17 -0.39 9.78 -7.02
N ASN A 18 -0.73 10.30 -5.84
CA ASN A 18 0.17 11.20 -5.13
C ASN A 18 1.02 10.37 -4.15
N LEU A 19 2.06 10.98 -3.57
CA LEU A 19 3.00 10.27 -2.68
C LEU A 19 3.20 11.07 -1.39
N THR A 20 2.95 10.48 -0.23
CA THR A 20 3.42 11.04 1.04
C THR A 20 4.84 10.53 1.32
N ILE A 21 5.74 11.42 1.73
CA ILE A 21 7.13 11.11 2.09
C ILE A 21 7.46 11.65 3.50
N PRO A 22 8.43 11.06 4.21
CA PRO A 22 8.64 11.31 5.63
C PRO A 22 9.63 12.47 5.87
N GLU A 23 9.44 13.57 5.14
CA GLU A 23 10.15 14.84 5.32
C GLU A 23 9.15 15.98 5.58
N GLN A 24 9.61 17.06 6.22
CA GLN A 24 8.81 18.22 6.66
C GLN A 24 7.78 17.88 7.75
N VAL A 25 7.37 18.89 8.53
CA VAL A 25 6.39 18.72 9.62
C VAL A 25 5.16 19.59 9.32
N PRO A 26 3.98 18.99 9.04
CA PRO A 26 3.74 17.55 8.88
C PRO A 26 4.38 16.97 7.60
N ALA A 27 4.43 15.64 7.51
CA ALA A 27 4.98 14.90 6.37
C ALA A 27 4.46 15.42 5.02
N ARG A 28 5.40 15.66 4.10
CA ARG A 28 5.14 16.27 2.79
C ARG A 28 4.38 15.33 1.87
N THR A 29 3.44 15.90 1.11
CA THR A 29 2.79 15.21 -0.01
C THR A 29 3.30 15.75 -1.33
N ILE A 30 3.81 14.85 -2.16
CA ILE A 30 4.21 15.10 -3.54
C ILE A 30 3.00 14.92 -4.44
N GLU A 31 2.66 15.97 -5.19
CA GLU A 31 1.51 16.00 -6.08
C GLU A 31 1.61 14.97 -7.20
N THR A 32 0.47 14.44 -7.65
CA THR A 32 0.37 13.44 -8.74
C THR A 32 1.12 13.86 -10.00
N ARG A 33 1.10 15.15 -10.34
CA ARG A 33 1.83 15.67 -11.51
C ARG A 33 3.35 15.53 -11.41
N LEU A 34 3.90 15.58 -10.20
CA LEU A 34 5.33 15.42 -9.96
C LEU A 34 5.69 13.93 -9.88
N VAL A 35 4.86 13.12 -9.21
CA VAL A 35 5.05 11.67 -9.14
C VAL A 35 5.07 11.06 -10.55
N LYS A 36 4.14 11.43 -11.43
CA LYS A 36 4.12 10.96 -12.83
C LYS A 36 5.27 11.50 -13.67
N ALA A 37 5.86 12.64 -13.30
CA ALA A 37 6.99 13.28 -13.96
C ALA A 37 8.36 12.79 -13.42
N ASP A 38 8.44 11.53 -12.99
CA ASP A 38 9.67 10.88 -12.48
C ASP A 38 10.27 11.54 -11.24
N TYR A 39 9.43 11.94 -10.27
CA TYR A 39 9.92 12.39 -8.97
C TYR A 39 10.83 11.34 -8.31
N ARG A 40 11.96 11.80 -7.77
CA ARG A 40 12.98 10.99 -7.07
C ARG A 40 13.44 11.69 -5.81
N SER A 41 13.70 10.91 -4.77
CA SER A 41 14.29 11.37 -3.52
C SER A 41 14.98 10.19 -2.81
N PRO A 42 15.68 10.41 -1.68
CA PRO A 42 16.18 9.32 -0.86
C PRO A 42 15.09 8.36 -0.35
N TYR A 43 13.83 8.81 -0.31
CA TYR A 43 12.69 8.04 0.18
C TYR A 43 11.99 7.25 -0.93
N PHE A 44 12.03 7.75 -2.16
CA PHE A 44 11.34 7.17 -3.30
C PHE A 44 12.19 7.23 -4.56
N GLN A 45 12.49 6.07 -5.13
CA GLN A 45 13.27 5.97 -6.37
C GLN A 45 12.54 5.11 -7.39
N ARG A 46 12.72 5.44 -8.67
CA ARG A 46 12.32 4.61 -9.79
C ARG A 46 13.56 3.99 -10.45
N SER A 47 13.78 2.68 -10.25
CA SER A 47 14.93 1.99 -10.85
C SER A 47 14.44 1.07 -11.96
N GLY A 48 14.58 1.52 -13.21
CA GLY A 48 14.02 0.85 -14.38
C GLY A 48 12.50 0.68 -14.26
N GLN A 49 12.06 -0.58 -14.12
CA GLN A 49 10.65 -0.96 -13.99
C GLN A 49 10.16 -1.04 -12.53
N THR A 50 11.04 -0.78 -11.56
CA THR A 50 10.74 -0.96 -10.14
C THR A 50 10.60 0.37 -9.41
N LEU A 51 9.81 0.36 -8.34
CA LEU A 51 9.74 1.46 -7.37
C LEU A 51 10.37 1.01 -6.06
N ILE A 52 11.27 1.83 -5.53
CA ILE A 52 11.94 1.59 -4.25
C ILE A 52 11.41 2.60 -3.25
N PHE A 53 10.84 2.09 -2.17
CA PHE A 53 10.29 2.90 -1.07
C PHE A 53 11.18 2.72 0.15
N TRP A 54 11.51 3.83 0.81
CA TRP A 54 12.25 3.87 2.06
C TRP A 54 11.61 4.86 3.02
N ALA A 55 11.27 4.41 4.23
CA ALA A 55 10.73 5.27 5.28
C ALA A 55 11.48 5.00 6.60
N PRO A 56 12.46 5.86 6.96
CA PRO A 56 13.24 5.69 8.19
C PRO A 56 12.37 5.92 9.42
N VAL A 57 12.69 5.26 10.54
CA VAL A 57 11.99 5.43 11.82
C VAL A 57 12.09 6.86 12.37
N THR A 58 13.13 7.60 11.99
CA THR A 58 13.31 9.02 12.33
C THR A 58 12.54 9.98 11.41
N GLY A 59 11.81 9.44 10.43
CA GLY A 59 11.05 10.23 9.46
C GLY A 59 9.88 10.99 10.10
N THR A 60 9.46 12.08 9.48
CA THR A 60 8.29 12.82 9.95
C THR A 60 6.99 12.08 9.65
N SER A 61 5.94 12.40 10.41
CA SER A 61 4.63 11.77 10.27
C SER A 61 3.55 12.76 9.83
N THR A 62 2.42 12.21 9.40
CA THR A 62 1.21 13.01 9.11
C THR A 62 0.48 13.38 10.39
N ALA A 63 -0.37 14.40 10.39
CA ALA A 63 -1.16 14.79 11.58
C ALA A 63 -1.99 13.64 12.20
N ASN A 64 -2.41 12.66 11.40
CA ASN A 64 -3.29 11.58 11.83
C ASN A 64 -2.56 10.26 12.15
N SER A 65 -1.23 10.28 12.24
CA SER A 65 -0.44 9.07 12.54
C SER A 65 0.90 9.45 13.19
N PRO A 66 1.37 8.71 14.19
CA PRO A 66 2.68 8.97 14.80
C PRO A 66 3.85 8.36 14.02
N TYR A 67 3.59 7.68 12.90
CA TYR A 67 4.54 6.81 12.21
C TYR A 67 4.89 7.33 10.80
N PRO A 68 6.17 7.25 10.38
CA PRO A 68 6.64 7.72 9.09
C PRO A 68 6.19 6.81 7.94
N ARG A 69 6.09 7.40 6.74
CA ARG A 69 5.73 6.66 5.53
C ARG A 69 6.32 7.26 4.28
N THR A 70 6.58 6.37 3.33
CA THR A 70 6.76 6.67 1.91
C THR A 70 5.71 5.85 1.18
N GLU A 71 4.54 6.44 0.97
CA GLU A 71 3.35 5.68 0.60
C GLU A 71 2.49 6.44 -0.40
N LEU A 72 2.15 5.76 -1.50
CA LEU A 72 1.27 6.28 -2.53
C LEU A 72 -0.18 6.32 -2.01
N ARG A 73 -0.93 7.34 -2.44
CA ARG A 73 -2.37 7.45 -2.15
C ARG A 73 -3.13 7.77 -3.44
N GLU A 74 -4.21 7.01 -3.66
CA GLU A 74 -4.90 6.93 -4.95
C GLU A 74 -5.58 8.26 -5.36
N THR A 75 -5.25 8.82 -6.51
CA THR A 75 -5.79 10.08 -7.06
C THR A 75 -6.40 9.86 -8.45
N PHE A 76 -7.12 10.87 -8.94
CA PHE A 76 -7.36 11.01 -10.38
C PHE A 76 -6.11 11.57 -11.07
N ALA A 77 -6.06 11.49 -12.40
CA ALA A 77 -4.92 11.95 -13.19
C ALA A 77 -4.68 13.47 -13.11
N ASP A 78 -5.70 14.24 -12.75
CA ASP A 78 -5.64 15.67 -12.47
C ASP A 78 -5.15 16.00 -11.04
N GLY A 79 -4.83 14.98 -10.25
CA GLY A 79 -4.36 15.09 -8.87
C GLY A 79 -5.45 15.21 -7.82
N LYS A 80 -6.73 15.28 -8.21
CA LYS A 80 -7.83 15.29 -7.24
C LYS A 80 -7.88 13.99 -6.46
N LEU A 81 -8.31 14.10 -5.21
CA LEU A 81 -8.42 12.94 -4.36
C LEU A 81 -9.50 11.98 -4.86
N ARG A 82 -9.10 10.80 -5.32
CA ARG A 82 -10.03 9.73 -5.70
C ARG A 82 -10.47 8.99 -4.45
N ASN A 83 -11.76 9.03 -4.17
CA ASN A 83 -12.38 8.28 -3.08
C ASN A 83 -13.71 7.75 -3.61
N TRP A 84 -13.99 6.47 -3.39
CA TRP A 84 -15.08 5.75 -4.04
C TRP A 84 -15.90 4.96 -3.03
N LEU A 85 -17.21 4.89 -3.23
CA LEU A 85 -18.04 3.94 -2.49
C LEU A 85 -17.84 2.55 -3.11
N TYR A 86 -17.77 1.49 -2.31
CA TYR A 86 -17.65 0.15 -2.89
C TYR A 86 -18.83 -0.20 -3.82
N LYS A 87 -19.99 0.44 -3.64
CA LYS A 87 -21.19 0.22 -4.46
C LYS A 87 -21.12 0.86 -5.86
N GLU A 88 -20.15 1.73 -6.10
CA GLU A 88 -20.00 2.44 -7.39
C GLU A 88 -19.42 1.53 -8.49
N GLY A 89 -18.83 0.38 -8.14
CA GLY A 89 -18.23 -0.51 -9.11
C GLY A 89 -17.46 -1.68 -8.48
N SER A 90 -16.63 -2.33 -9.28
CA SER A 90 -15.59 -3.25 -8.78
C SER A 90 -14.29 -2.48 -8.60
N HIS A 91 -13.55 -2.75 -7.53
CA HIS A 91 -12.33 -2.03 -7.17
C HIS A 91 -11.24 -3.06 -6.92
N HIS A 92 -10.11 -2.93 -7.62
CA HIS A 92 -9.01 -3.89 -7.54
C HIS A 92 -7.69 -3.16 -7.32
N LEU A 93 -6.92 -3.62 -6.33
CA LEU A 93 -5.53 -3.24 -6.10
C LEU A 93 -4.66 -4.50 -6.11
N SER A 94 -3.63 -4.54 -6.93
CA SER A 94 -2.62 -5.61 -6.90
C SER A 94 -1.20 -5.08 -6.97
N ALA A 95 -0.29 -5.82 -6.35
CA ALA A 95 1.14 -5.56 -6.42
C ALA A 95 1.95 -6.84 -6.41
N SER A 96 3.15 -6.76 -7.00
CA SER A 96 4.24 -7.72 -6.85
C SER A 96 5.40 -6.98 -6.22
N LEU A 97 5.87 -7.41 -5.05
CA LEU A 97 6.89 -6.69 -4.29
C LEU A 97 7.77 -7.64 -3.47
N ALA A 98 8.88 -7.11 -2.95
CA ALA A 98 9.65 -7.70 -1.86
C ALA A 98 9.85 -6.66 -0.75
N VAL A 99 9.72 -7.07 0.51
CA VAL A 99 10.16 -6.26 1.66
C VAL A 99 11.63 -6.57 1.90
N THR A 100 12.47 -5.55 1.87
CA THR A 100 13.94 -5.70 1.91
C THR A 100 14.54 -5.17 3.21
N GLN A 101 13.75 -4.46 4.03
CA GLN A 101 14.15 -4.01 5.37
C GLN A 101 12.91 -3.75 6.22
N VAL A 102 13.02 -4.03 7.52
CA VAL A 102 12.01 -3.75 8.55
C VAL A 102 12.64 -2.94 9.69
N PRO A 103 11.85 -2.16 10.44
CA PRO A 103 12.30 -1.53 11.68
C PRO A 103 12.44 -2.56 12.81
N SER A 104 12.92 -2.13 13.98
CA SER A 104 13.08 -2.93 15.21
C SER A 104 11.76 -3.50 15.70
N SER A 105 10.65 -2.77 15.53
CA SER A 105 9.30 -3.32 15.80
C SER A 105 8.93 -4.51 14.90
N GLY A 106 9.68 -4.72 13.81
CA GLY A 106 9.50 -5.78 12.83
C GLY A 106 8.34 -5.54 11.86
N LYS A 107 7.65 -4.39 11.89
CA LYS A 107 6.35 -4.22 11.23
C LYS A 107 6.35 -3.10 10.19
N VAL A 108 5.87 -3.43 8.99
CA VAL A 108 5.68 -2.50 7.88
C VAL A 108 4.35 -2.79 7.19
N VAL A 109 3.53 -1.75 6.99
CA VAL A 109 2.33 -1.86 6.15
C VAL A 109 2.72 -1.57 4.70
N ILE A 110 2.30 -2.46 3.79
CA ILE A 110 2.71 -2.46 2.38
C ILE A 110 1.57 -2.12 1.40
N GLY A 111 0.32 -2.23 1.86
CA GLY A 111 -0.87 -1.91 1.08
C GLY A 111 -2.09 -1.74 1.97
N GLN A 112 -3.02 -0.88 1.56
CA GLN A 112 -4.21 -0.55 2.36
C GLN A 112 -5.43 -0.26 1.49
N VAL A 113 -6.60 -0.50 2.09
CA VAL A 113 -7.85 0.18 1.72
C VAL A 113 -8.21 1.08 2.88
N HIS A 114 -8.06 2.39 2.72
CA HIS A 114 -8.36 3.35 3.77
C HIS A 114 -9.69 4.05 3.46
N SER A 115 -10.41 4.49 4.50
CA SER A 115 -11.60 5.31 4.34
C SER A 115 -11.28 6.79 4.46
N LYS A 116 -11.86 7.63 3.61
CA LYS A 116 -11.84 9.10 3.76
C LYS A 116 -12.70 9.53 4.95
N ASP A 117 -13.79 8.80 5.17
CA ASP A 117 -14.85 9.16 6.10
C ASP A 117 -14.68 8.45 7.46
N ASN A 118 -13.47 7.92 7.73
CA ASN A 118 -13.11 7.27 8.98
C ASN A 118 -11.62 7.50 9.28
N PRO A 119 -11.21 7.76 10.53
CA PRO A 119 -9.81 8.00 10.87
C PRO A 119 -8.92 6.77 10.68
N THR A 120 -9.51 5.59 10.55
CA THR A 120 -8.80 4.31 10.50
C THR A 120 -9.14 3.49 9.24
N PRO A 121 -8.20 2.67 8.74
CA PRO A 121 -8.37 1.94 7.48
C PRO A 121 -9.38 0.79 7.57
N PHE A 122 -9.93 0.37 6.43
CA PHE A 122 -10.71 -0.87 6.36
C PHE A 122 -9.79 -2.11 6.33
N ILE A 123 -8.76 -2.07 5.49
CA ILE A 123 -7.78 -3.16 5.30
C ILE A 123 -6.37 -2.62 5.47
N LYS A 124 -5.50 -3.40 6.14
CA LYS A 124 -4.05 -3.28 6.05
C LYS A 124 -3.42 -4.63 5.69
N LEU A 125 -2.51 -4.61 4.72
CA LEU A 125 -1.55 -5.68 4.49
C LEU A 125 -0.26 -5.31 5.21
N GLN A 126 0.10 -6.08 6.22
CA GLN A 126 1.25 -5.82 7.09
C GLN A 126 2.28 -6.94 6.95
N TYR A 127 3.49 -6.61 6.52
CA TYR A 127 4.65 -7.48 6.69
C TYR A 127 5.12 -7.41 8.14
N GLN A 128 5.34 -8.56 8.76
CA GLN A 128 5.88 -8.71 10.11
C GLN A 128 7.10 -9.62 10.06
N PHE A 129 8.22 -9.16 10.60
CA PHE A 129 9.41 -9.97 10.82
C PHE A 129 9.58 -10.19 12.32
N GLU A 130 9.61 -11.44 12.75
CA GLU A 130 9.73 -11.79 14.16
C GLU A 130 10.58 -13.05 14.30
N ARG A 131 11.60 -12.99 15.16
CA ARG A 131 12.50 -14.13 15.46
C ARG A 131 13.09 -14.78 14.20
N GLY A 132 13.48 -13.97 13.22
CA GLY A 132 14.10 -14.44 11.98
C GLY A 132 13.11 -14.93 10.91
N VAL A 133 11.80 -14.86 11.16
CA VAL A 133 10.76 -15.34 10.24
C VAL A 133 9.87 -14.18 9.81
N GLY A 134 9.66 -14.04 8.51
CA GLY A 134 8.71 -13.08 7.96
C GLY A 134 7.31 -13.66 7.76
N TYR A 135 6.31 -12.79 7.89
CA TYR A 135 4.89 -13.09 7.77
C TYR A 135 4.21 -11.95 7.01
N VAL A 136 3.15 -12.25 6.27
CA VAL A 136 2.28 -11.23 5.69
C VAL A 136 0.88 -11.40 6.26
N ASN A 137 0.46 -10.42 7.04
CA ASN A 137 -0.82 -10.40 7.72
C ASN A 137 -1.82 -9.54 6.94
N LEU A 138 -3.03 -10.06 6.79
CA LEU A 138 -4.20 -9.28 6.47
C LEU A 138 -4.89 -8.87 7.77
N GLU A 139 -4.86 -7.58 8.07
CA GLU A 139 -5.70 -6.99 9.10
C GLU A 139 -6.97 -6.40 8.47
N LEU A 140 -8.12 -6.70 9.08
CA LEU A 140 -9.42 -6.25 8.60
C LEU A 140 -10.25 -5.67 9.74
N ARG A 141 -10.77 -4.46 9.55
CA ARG A 141 -11.72 -3.83 10.46
C ARG A 141 -13.14 -4.15 10.03
N ARG A 142 -13.88 -4.90 10.85
CA ARG A 142 -15.20 -5.41 10.47
C ARG A 142 -16.22 -4.29 10.28
N LYS A 143 -16.31 -3.34 11.22
CA LYS A 143 -17.17 -2.15 11.13
C LYS A 143 -16.37 -0.85 11.29
N PRO A 144 -16.80 0.28 10.71
CA PRO A 144 -16.06 1.55 10.82
C PRO A 144 -15.76 1.98 12.27
N GLY A 145 -16.72 1.73 13.17
CA GLY A 145 -16.63 2.08 14.59
C GLY A 145 -15.82 1.10 15.44
N ASP A 146 -15.33 -0.01 14.88
CA ASP A 146 -14.54 -0.96 15.66
C ASP A 146 -13.18 -0.35 16.02
N ILE A 147 -12.84 -0.42 17.31
CA ILE A 147 -11.57 0.11 17.84
C ILE A 147 -10.38 -0.63 17.20
N LYS A 148 -10.50 -1.95 17.03
CA LYS A 148 -9.43 -2.83 16.56
C LYS A 148 -9.68 -3.33 15.13
N SER A 149 -8.57 -3.65 14.47
CA SER A 149 -8.54 -4.35 13.18
C SER A 149 -7.76 -5.66 13.40
N PRO A 150 -8.42 -6.78 13.74
CA PRO A 150 -7.71 -8.04 13.97
C PRO A 150 -7.02 -8.56 12.70
N VAL A 151 -6.00 -9.41 12.88
CA VAL A 151 -5.44 -10.24 11.82
C VAL A 151 -6.44 -11.35 11.50
N VAL A 152 -6.91 -11.41 10.26
CA VAL A 152 -7.90 -12.40 9.79
C VAL A 152 -7.29 -13.47 8.88
N MET A 153 -6.09 -13.23 8.34
CA MET A 153 -5.31 -14.19 7.56
C MET A 153 -3.82 -13.88 7.69
N THR A 154 -2.97 -14.91 7.75
CA THR A 154 -1.52 -14.79 7.77
C THR A 154 -0.91 -15.75 6.75
N TYR A 155 -0.18 -15.21 5.78
CA TYR A 155 0.79 -16.01 5.02
C TYR A 155 2.04 -16.19 5.89
N ARG A 156 2.43 -17.43 6.14
CA ARG A 156 3.55 -17.78 7.01
C ARG A 156 4.83 -17.99 6.21
N SER A 157 5.98 -17.68 6.81
CA SER A 157 7.30 -17.94 6.24
C SER A 157 7.55 -17.22 4.91
N MET A 158 7.39 -15.89 4.90
CA MET A 158 7.76 -14.99 3.80
C MET A 158 9.10 -14.30 4.11
N PRO A 159 10.27 -14.82 3.68
CA PRO A 159 11.55 -14.22 4.01
C PRO A 159 11.67 -12.78 3.46
N LEU A 160 12.57 -11.99 4.04
CA LEU A 160 12.98 -10.73 3.41
C LEU A 160 13.56 -11.01 2.02
N ASP A 161 13.53 -9.99 1.16
CA ASP A 161 14.04 -10.03 -0.22
C ASP A 161 13.35 -11.08 -1.13
N THR A 162 12.29 -11.72 -0.64
CA THR A 162 11.47 -12.65 -1.43
C THR A 162 10.34 -11.89 -2.12
N ARG A 163 10.24 -12.06 -3.43
CA ARG A 163 9.14 -11.49 -4.20
C ARG A 163 7.86 -12.30 -3.95
N PHE A 164 6.78 -11.60 -3.65
CA PHE A 164 5.44 -12.17 -3.55
C PHE A 164 4.40 -11.22 -4.14
N ASN A 165 3.20 -11.75 -4.34
CA ASN A 165 2.08 -11.00 -4.89
C ASN A 165 0.99 -10.80 -3.83
N TYR A 166 0.33 -9.64 -3.86
CA TYR A 166 -0.96 -9.49 -3.22
C TYR A 166 -2.01 -8.92 -4.19
N ALA A 167 -3.27 -9.21 -3.92
CA ALA A 167 -4.42 -8.61 -4.57
C ALA A 167 -5.54 -8.35 -3.56
N ILE A 168 -6.25 -7.24 -3.73
CA ILE A 168 -7.47 -6.89 -3.01
C ILE A 168 -8.53 -6.61 -4.06
N ASP A 169 -9.59 -7.41 -4.05
CA ASP A 169 -10.76 -7.32 -4.91
C ASP A 169 -11.99 -6.98 -4.07
N ILE A 170 -12.67 -5.90 -4.44
CA ILE A 170 -13.93 -5.47 -3.83
C ILE A 170 -14.99 -5.38 -4.93
N SER A 171 -16.05 -6.19 -4.82
CA SER A 171 -17.17 -6.16 -5.76
C SER A 171 -18.18 -5.06 -5.40
N ARG A 172 -18.96 -4.63 -6.40
CA ARG A 172 -20.04 -3.67 -6.20
C ARG A 172 -21.12 -4.12 -5.21
N ASN A 173 -21.25 -5.44 -5.06
CA ASN A 173 -22.20 -6.03 -4.14
C ASN A 173 -21.63 -6.13 -2.72
N GLY A 174 -20.35 -5.81 -2.51
CA GLY A 174 -19.65 -5.86 -1.22
C GLY A 174 -18.90 -7.17 -0.96
N ASP A 175 -18.61 -7.97 -1.99
CA ASP A 175 -17.77 -9.15 -1.82
C ASP A 175 -16.31 -8.70 -1.73
N LEU A 176 -15.62 -9.13 -0.68
CA LEU A 176 -14.20 -8.93 -0.51
C LEU A 176 -13.47 -10.23 -0.81
N ARG A 177 -12.42 -10.15 -1.64
CA ARG A 177 -11.41 -11.18 -1.78
C ARG A 177 -10.04 -10.55 -1.62
N VAL A 178 -9.19 -11.14 -0.79
CA VAL A 178 -7.79 -10.75 -0.64
C VAL A 178 -6.93 -11.98 -0.88
N THR A 179 -5.92 -11.86 -1.73
CA THR A 179 -4.96 -12.93 -1.99
C THR A 179 -3.56 -12.47 -1.62
N ILE A 180 -2.80 -13.33 -0.94
CA ILE A 180 -1.37 -13.16 -0.65
C ILE A 180 -0.68 -14.43 -1.14
N ASP A 181 0.06 -14.33 -2.24
CA ASP A 181 0.82 -15.42 -2.84
C ASP A 181 0.03 -16.75 -2.97
N GLY A 182 -1.20 -16.64 -3.49
CA GLY A 182 -2.12 -17.78 -3.67
C GLY A 182 -2.96 -18.13 -2.45
N LEU A 183 -2.60 -17.69 -1.24
CA LEU A 183 -3.46 -17.83 -0.06
C LEU A 183 -4.59 -16.79 -0.11
N THR A 184 -5.84 -17.25 -0.06
CA THR A 184 -7.02 -16.39 -0.26
C THR A 184 -7.89 -16.28 1.00
N TYR A 185 -8.28 -15.06 1.33
CA TYR A 185 -9.35 -14.72 2.27
C TYR A 185 -10.54 -14.16 1.51
N THR A 186 -11.75 -14.55 1.90
CA THR A 186 -13.00 -14.00 1.35
C THR A 186 -13.94 -13.62 2.48
N ASP A 187 -14.65 -12.50 2.31
CA ASP A 187 -15.62 -12.01 3.28
C ASP A 187 -16.67 -11.12 2.59
N ARG A 188 -17.68 -10.70 3.36
CA ARG A 188 -18.67 -9.70 2.97
C ARG A 188 -18.40 -8.42 3.72
N ILE A 189 -18.28 -7.30 3.00
CA ILE A 189 -18.16 -5.98 3.61
C ILE A 189 -19.41 -5.71 4.45
N ASP A 190 -19.22 -5.38 5.73
CA ASP A 190 -20.32 -5.04 6.63
C ASP A 190 -21.10 -3.83 6.08
N PRO A 191 -22.45 -3.86 6.06
CA PRO A 191 -23.26 -2.75 5.56
C PRO A 191 -22.97 -1.39 6.20
N ALA A 192 -22.40 -1.35 7.41
CA ALA A 192 -21.97 -0.10 8.05
C ALA A 192 -20.86 0.65 7.26
N TRP A 193 -20.19 0.00 6.31
CA TRP A 193 -19.24 0.63 5.39
C TRP A 193 -19.89 1.19 4.11
N ALA A 194 -21.18 0.96 3.88
CA ALA A 194 -21.85 1.24 2.61
C ALA A 194 -21.83 2.72 2.17
N ASP A 195 -21.76 3.64 3.14
CA ASP A 195 -21.73 5.09 2.91
C ASP A 195 -20.31 5.67 3.05
N LYS A 196 -19.30 4.83 3.32
CA LYS A 196 -17.91 5.25 3.52
C LYS A 196 -17.13 5.15 2.21
N ARG A 197 -16.46 6.23 1.84
CA ARG A 197 -15.62 6.27 0.64
C ARG A 197 -14.24 5.75 0.94
N PHE A 198 -13.82 4.76 0.18
CA PHE A 198 -12.51 4.16 0.23
C PHE A 198 -11.54 4.79 -0.75
N TYR A 199 -10.25 4.56 -0.52
CA TYR A 199 -9.18 4.82 -1.45
C TYR A 199 -8.04 3.83 -1.20
N PHE A 200 -7.32 3.48 -2.27
CA PHE A 200 -6.16 2.61 -2.15
C PHE A 200 -4.91 3.35 -1.67
N LYS A 201 -4.04 2.62 -0.96
CA LYS A 201 -2.66 3.02 -0.66
C LYS A 201 -1.70 1.86 -0.90
N ALA A 202 -0.47 2.16 -1.31
CA ALA A 202 0.59 1.18 -1.49
C ALA A 202 1.98 1.83 -1.32
N GLY A 203 2.92 1.13 -0.70
CA GLY A 203 4.27 1.63 -0.45
C GLY A 203 4.81 1.08 0.87
N VAL A 204 5.44 1.94 1.68
CA VAL A 204 5.97 1.58 2.99
C VAL A 204 5.41 2.54 4.03
N TYR A 205 4.66 1.99 4.99
CA TYR A 205 4.26 2.65 6.22
C TYR A 205 4.88 1.91 7.40
N THR A 206 5.96 2.48 7.94
CA THR A 206 6.83 1.87 8.96
C THR A 206 6.17 1.98 10.32
N LEU A 207 5.77 0.86 10.95
CA LEU A 207 5.08 0.87 12.26
C LEU A 207 6.09 0.93 13.41
N ASP A 208 6.97 1.91 13.33
CA ASP A 208 7.99 2.26 14.31
C ASP A 208 8.39 3.72 14.09
N ASN A 209 8.75 4.41 15.16
CA ASN A 209 9.18 5.81 15.14
C ASN A 209 10.35 6.10 16.08
N GLN A 210 11.09 5.07 16.50
CA GLN A 210 12.27 5.19 17.35
C GLN A 210 13.42 4.37 16.78
N GLY A 211 14.65 4.89 16.91
CA GLY A 211 15.86 4.21 16.43
C GLY A 211 16.77 5.13 15.59
N PRO A 212 17.87 4.60 15.05
CA PRO A 212 18.79 5.35 14.20
C PRO A 212 18.19 5.64 12.82
N SER A 213 18.71 6.66 12.12
CA SER A 213 18.21 7.07 10.79
C SER A 213 18.45 6.04 9.68
N SER A 214 19.31 5.05 9.92
CA SER A 214 19.55 3.89 9.03
C SER A 214 18.48 2.80 9.16
N GLU A 215 17.62 2.88 10.16
CA GLU A 215 16.56 1.91 10.45
C GLU A 215 15.20 2.39 9.92
N GLY A 216 14.38 1.46 9.44
CA GLY A 216 13.08 1.76 8.85
C GLY A 216 12.55 0.65 7.97
N GLY A 217 11.40 0.90 7.35
CA GLY A 217 10.83 0.02 6.34
C GLY A 217 11.41 0.29 4.96
N ARG A 218 11.73 -0.77 4.22
CA ARG A 218 12.10 -0.71 2.80
C ARG A 218 11.40 -1.78 2.00
N ALA A 219 10.88 -1.41 0.84
CA ALA A 219 10.28 -2.37 -0.09
C ALA A 219 10.54 -1.99 -1.54
N VAL A 220 10.65 -3.00 -2.39
CA VAL A 220 10.79 -2.86 -3.85
C VAL A 220 9.53 -3.41 -4.50
N PHE A 221 8.81 -2.55 -5.23
CA PHE A 221 7.64 -2.93 -6.00
C PHE A 221 8.05 -3.15 -7.46
N HIS A 222 7.69 -4.32 -7.99
CA HIS A 222 7.91 -4.73 -9.38
C HIS A 222 6.66 -4.61 -10.23
N GLN A 223 5.49 -4.61 -9.58
CA GLN A 223 4.20 -4.31 -10.20
C GLN A 223 3.33 -3.58 -9.19
N LEU A 224 2.53 -2.63 -9.66
CA LEU A 224 1.44 -2.01 -8.91
C LEU A 224 0.35 -1.62 -9.90
N ARG A 225 -0.90 -2.01 -9.61
CA ARG A 225 -2.06 -1.70 -10.44
C ARG A 225 -3.28 -1.43 -9.54
N ALA A 226 -3.93 -0.31 -9.78
CA ALA A 226 -5.26 -0.02 -9.24
C ALA A 226 -6.25 0.16 -10.41
N THR A 227 -7.37 -0.56 -10.38
CA THR A 227 -8.39 -0.51 -11.44
C THR A 227 -9.79 -0.49 -10.85
N HIS A 228 -10.70 0.13 -11.60
CA HIS A 228 -12.10 0.23 -11.24
C HIS A 228 -12.97 -0.16 -12.44
N GLY A 229 -13.85 -1.14 -12.26
CA GLY A 229 -14.87 -1.54 -13.23
C GLY A 229 -16.25 -1.02 -12.85
N LYS A 230 -17.16 -0.94 -13.83
CA LYS A 230 -18.57 -0.62 -13.60
C LYS A 230 -19.39 -1.88 -13.32
#